data_AF-A0A2I0NEH1-F1
#
_entry.id   AF-A0A2I0NEH1-F1
#
_cell.length_a   1.000
_cell.length_b   1.000
_cell.length_c   1.000
_cell.angle_alpha   90.00
_cell.angle_beta   90.00
_cell.angle_gamma   90.00
#
_symmetry.space_group_name_H-M   'P 1'
#
loop_
_entity.id
_entity.type
_entity.pdbx_description
1 polymer ?
#
loop_
_entity_poly.entity_id
_entity_poly.type
_entity_poly.pdbx_seq_one_letter_code
_entity_poly.pdbx_strand_id
1 'polypeptide(L)'
;MGSAKLFSLIVAFGLLFSCAFVPGTQTSAPTEIKALIELKSGGFSISPNDSVDYGTISTTATKSLTFSIENPGWQDLELTGGSTVDISDTTYFSLALSPSSIVEKQKTTTFTILFDPAGVAGVKTTTVTILNS
;
A
#
# COMPACT_ATOMS: atom_id res chain seq x y z
N MET A 1 -24.24 -13.50 -2.55
CA MET A 1 -23.03 -12.91 -3.17
C MET A 1 -22.25 -12.20 -2.07
N GLY A 2 -20.95 -12.47 -1.95
CA GLY A 2 -20.06 -11.74 -1.05
C GLY A 2 -19.37 -10.63 -1.82
N SER A 3 -19.36 -9.42 -1.26
CA SER A 3 -18.62 -8.28 -1.81
C SER A 3 -17.57 -7.90 -0.76
N ALA A 4 -16.35 -7.54 -1.11
CA ALA A 4 -15.37 -7.16 -0.09
C ALA A 4 -14.69 -5.86 -0.46
N LYS A 5 -14.76 -4.89 0.46
CA LYS A 5 -14.16 -3.57 0.30
C LYS A 5 -13.03 -3.45 1.31
N LEU A 6 -11.80 -3.34 0.82
CA LEU A 6 -10.68 -2.97 1.67
C LEU A 6 -10.86 -1.48 2.02
N PHE A 7 -11.04 -1.15 3.29
CA PHE A 7 -11.32 0.21 3.72
C PHE A 7 -10.10 0.78 4.44
N SER A 8 -9.54 1.82 3.84
CA SER A 8 -8.45 2.64 4.36
C SER A 8 -7.08 1.96 4.38
N LEU A 9 -6.15 2.59 3.65
CA LEU A 9 -4.73 2.42 3.83
C LEU A 9 -4.16 3.68 4.49
N ILE A 10 -3.73 3.59 5.74
CA ILE A 10 -3.04 4.72 6.39
C ILE A 10 -1.56 4.59 6.04
N VAL A 11 -1.08 5.51 5.20
CA VAL A 11 0.35 5.73 4.98
C VAL A 11 0.74 6.91 5.86
N ALA A 12 1.55 6.67 6.90
CA ALA A 12 2.05 7.74 7.74
C ALA A 12 3.03 8.59 6.90
N PHE A 13 2.62 9.80 6.54
CA PHE A 13 3.46 10.80 5.90
C PHE A 13 4.12 11.67 6.98
N GLY A 14 5.45 11.62 7.08
CA GLY A 14 6.23 12.69 7.71
C GLY A 14 6.22 13.93 6.83
N LEU A 15 5.27 14.83 7.06
CA LEU A 15 5.19 16.18 6.48
C LEU A 15 6.33 17.07 6.99
N LEU A 16 7.19 17.55 6.10
CA LEU A 16 7.85 18.84 6.27
C LEU A 16 7.70 19.63 4.97
N PHE A 17 6.84 20.65 5.02
CA PHE A 17 6.79 21.70 4.01
C PHE A 17 8.15 22.42 3.97
N SER A 18 8.71 22.64 2.78
CA SER A 18 9.56 23.82 2.57
C SER A 18 9.41 24.37 1.16
N CYS A 19 9.33 25.70 1.10
CA CYS A 19 9.01 26.55 -0.03
C CYS A 19 10.28 26.87 -0.86
N ALA A 20 10.17 26.85 -2.19
CA ALA A 20 10.62 27.92 -3.11
C ALA A 20 10.56 27.44 -4.57
N PHE A 21 9.71 28.07 -5.40
CA PHE A 21 9.69 27.91 -6.85
C PHE A 21 10.59 28.97 -7.50
N VAL A 22 11.61 28.54 -8.26
CA VAL A 22 12.38 29.43 -9.15
C VAL A 22 12.23 28.90 -10.59
N PRO A 23 11.80 29.71 -11.57
CA PRO A 23 11.67 29.28 -12.95
C PRO A 23 13.02 29.34 -13.67
N GLY A 24 13.60 28.19 -14.03
CA GLY A 24 14.77 28.15 -14.90
C GLY A 24 15.37 26.77 -15.08
N THR A 25 15.23 26.22 -16.31
CA THR A 25 15.98 25.11 -16.94
C THR A 25 16.20 23.83 -16.12
N GLN A 26 15.52 22.76 -16.56
CA GLN A 26 15.61 21.40 -16.02
C GLN A 26 16.99 20.76 -16.27
N THR A 27 17.91 21.02 -15.37
CA THR A 27 18.99 20.09 -14.99
C THR A 27 18.90 19.90 -13.49
N SER A 28 17.85 19.21 -13.04
CA SER A 28 17.58 19.03 -11.62
C SER A 28 18.39 17.84 -11.11
N ALA A 29 19.54 18.11 -10.47
CA ALA A 29 19.98 17.22 -9.41
C ALA A 29 18.80 17.07 -8.42
N PRO A 30 18.52 15.88 -7.87
CA PRO A 30 17.36 15.70 -6.99
C PRO A 30 17.44 16.68 -5.82
N THR A 31 16.50 17.63 -5.81
CA THR A 31 16.45 18.77 -4.89
C THR A 31 16.19 18.33 -3.44
N GLU A 32 15.87 17.05 -3.19
CA GLU A 32 15.71 16.50 -1.86
C GLU A 32 16.08 15.01 -1.82
N ILE A 33 16.99 14.62 -0.93
CA ILE A 33 17.32 13.22 -0.65
C ILE A 33 16.36 12.75 0.45
N LYS A 34 15.21 12.18 0.03
CA LYS A 34 14.17 11.69 0.94
C LYS A 34 13.65 10.34 0.46
N ALA A 35 13.20 9.52 1.39
CA ALA A 35 12.37 8.36 1.11
C ALA A 35 10.95 8.82 0.74
N LEU A 36 10.38 8.21 -0.30
CA LEU A 36 9.01 8.43 -0.73
C LEU A 36 8.29 7.08 -0.74
N ILE A 37 6.99 7.11 -0.51
CA ILE A 37 6.17 5.92 -0.57
C ILE A 37 4.96 6.20 -1.46
N GLU A 38 4.83 5.40 -2.51
CA GLU A 38 3.66 5.36 -3.36
C GLU A 38 3.09 3.94 -3.33
N LEU A 39 1.78 3.81 -3.08
CA LEU A 39 1.11 2.53 -3.20
C LEU A 39 0.34 2.45 -4.53
N LYS A 40 0.43 1.30 -5.20
CA LYS A 40 -0.36 0.99 -6.39
C LYS A 40 -1.05 -0.37 -6.30
N SER A 41 -2.21 -0.51 -6.95
CA SER A 41 -2.84 -1.80 -7.23
C SER A 41 -3.32 -1.84 -8.67
N GLY A 42 -2.98 -2.91 -9.39
CA GLY A 42 -3.36 -3.08 -10.80
C GLY A 42 -2.91 -1.92 -11.71
N GLY A 43 -1.86 -1.17 -11.34
CA GLY A 43 -1.36 0.00 -12.06
C GLY A 43 -1.98 1.34 -11.66
N PHE A 44 -2.94 1.36 -10.74
CA PHE A 44 -3.56 2.59 -10.24
C PHE A 44 -2.94 3.01 -8.90
N SER A 45 -2.61 4.30 -8.76
CA SER A 45 -2.14 4.88 -7.50
C SER A 45 -3.26 4.90 -6.45
N ILE A 46 -2.90 4.52 -5.23
CA ILE A 46 -3.79 4.47 -4.06
C ILE A 46 -3.31 5.55 -3.10
N SER A 47 -4.19 6.48 -2.77
CA SER A 47 -3.91 7.53 -1.79
C SER A 47 -4.16 7.02 -0.37
N PRO A 48 -3.60 7.69 0.65
CA PRO A 48 -3.95 7.39 2.03
C PRO A 48 -5.47 7.53 2.23
N ASN A 49 -6.08 6.55 2.92
CA ASN A 49 -7.52 6.41 3.13
C ASN A 49 -8.37 6.02 1.91
N ASP A 50 -7.75 5.74 0.75
CA ASP A 50 -8.48 5.14 -0.36
C ASP A 50 -8.88 3.68 -0.06
N SER A 51 -9.89 3.21 -0.79
CA SER A 51 -10.41 1.85 -0.69
C SER A 51 -10.17 1.06 -1.97
N VAL A 52 -9.85 -0.22 -1.84
CA VAL A 52 -9.73 -1.14 -2.98
C VAL A 52 -10.79 -2.24 -2.86
N ASP A 53 -11.58 -2.40 -3.91
CA ASP A 53 -12.68 -3.39 -3.93
C ASP A 53 -12.19 -4.70 -4.55
N TYR A 54 -12.44 -5.83 -3.88
CA TYR A 54 -12.20 -7.17 -4.42
C TYR A 54 -13.27 -7.57 -5.43
N GLY A 55 -14.28 -6.74 -5.64
CA GLY A 55 -15.45 -7.03 -6.44
C GLY A 55 -16.34 -8.06 -5.78
N THR A 56 -17.25 -8.62 -6.58
CA THR A 56 -18.11 -9.73 -6.13
C THR A 56 -17.40 -11.05 -6.40
N ILE A 57 -17.29 -11.88 -5.36
CA ILE A 57 -16.75 -13.25 -5.48
C ILE A 57 -17.72 -14.28 -4.87
N SER A 58 -17.58 -15.54 -5.29
CA SER A 58 -18.31 -16.65 -4.67
C SER A 58 -17.89 -16.81 -3.21
N THR A 59 -18.81 -17.19 -2.32
CA THR A 59 -18.49 -17.46 -0.91
C THR A 59 -17.57 -18.66 -0.71
N THR A 60 -17.41 -19.51 -1.73
CA THR A 60 -16.50 -20.67 -1.73
C THR A 60 -15.19 -20.41 -2.47
N ALA A 61 -15.01 -19.22 -3.04
CA ALA A 61 -13.82 -18.87 -3.80
C ALA A 61 -12.99 -17.87 -3.02
N THR A 62 -11.67 -17.94 -3.20
CA THR A 62 -10.72 -16.96 -2.67
C THR A 62 -10.28 -16.02 -3.78
N LYS A 63 -9.90 -14.79 -3.42
CA LYS A 63 -9.34 -13.83 -4.36
C LYS A 63 -8.13 -13.13 -3.75
N SER A 64 -7.04 -13.07 -4.50
CA SER A 64 -5.84 -12.32 -4.13
C SER A 64 -5.77 -11.01 -4.89
N LEU A 65 -5.36 -9.94 -4.20
CA LEU A 65 -4.93 -8.70 -4.84
C LEU A 65 -3.47 -8.43 -4.47
N THR A 66 -2.69 -8.11 -5.50
CA THR A 66 -1.29 -7.70 -5.35
C THR A 66 -1.21 -6.18 -5.36
N PHE A 67 -0.41 -5.68 -4.43
CA PHE A 67 -0.13 -4.28 -4.23
C PHE A 67 1.37 -4.05 -4.42
N SER A 68 1.71 -2.90 -4.98
CA SER A 68 3.09 -2.47 -5.19
C SER A 68 3.37 -1.26 -4.32
N ILE A 69 4.46 -1.32 -3.56
CA ILE A 69 5.03 -0.20 -2.81
C ILE A 69 6.22 0.28 -3.61
N GLU A 70 6.14 1.50 -4.13
CA GLU A 70 7.20 2.14 -4.90
C GLU A 70 7.89 3.20 -4.04
N ASN A 71 9.23 3.22 -4.11
CA ASN A 71 10.04 4.28 -3.54
C ASN A 71 10.65 5.13 -4.67
N PRO A 72 9.93 6.15 -5.16
CA PRO A 72 10.46 7.11 -6.13
C PRO A 72 11.45 8.10 -5.48
N GLY A 73 11.76 7.94 -4.20
CA GLY A 73 12.73 8.75 -3.47
C GLY A 73 14.18 8.43 -3.84
N TRP A 74 15.08 9.21 -3.28
CA TRP A 74 16.54 9.09 -3.46
C TRP A 74 17.25 8.53 -2.22
N GLN A 75 16.48 8.13 -1.22
CA GLN A 75 16.90 7.43 0.00
C GLN A 75 16.10 6.12 0.10
N ASP A 76 16.67 5.12 0.78
CA ASP A 76 15.97 3.86 1.04
C ASP A 76 14.78 4.10 1.97
N LEU A 77 13.66 3.47 1.65
CA LEU A 77 12.42 3.51 2.42
C LEU A 77 12.39 2.28 3.33
N GLU A 78 12.34 2.51 4.64
CA GLU A 78 12.20 1.43 5.62
C GLU A 78 10.72 1.26 5.98
N LEU A 79 10.18 0.07 5.73
CA LEU A 79 8.86 -0.33 6.21
C LEU A 79 8.99 -0.81 7.65
N THR A 80 8.40 -0.07 8.58
CA THR A 80 8.45 -0.30 10.02
C THR A 80 7.12 -0.86 10.52
N GLY A 81 7.06 -1.24 11.81
CA GLY A 81 5.92 -1.99 12.38
C GLY A 81 6.21 -3.49 12.39
N GLY A 82 5.78 -4.19 13.45
CA GLY A 82 6.17 -5.59 13.68
C GLY A 82 5.85 -6.54 12.51
N SER A 83 4.79 -6.24 11.76
CA SER A 83 4.52 -6.77 10.43
C SER A 83 4.64 -5.61 9.43
N THR A 84 5.43 -5.76 8.36
CA THR A 84 5.62 -4.73 7.32
C THR A 84 4.31 -4.28 6.67
N VAL A 85 3.29 -5.13 6.75
CA VAL A 85 1.90 -4.83 6.41
C VAL A 85 1.04 -5.33 7.57
N ASP A 86 0.33 -4.43 8.24
CA ASP A 86 -0.59 -4.77 9.32
C ASP A 86 -2.03 -4.84 8.80
N ILE A 87 -2.78 -5.86 9.22
CA ILE A 87 -4.18 -6.09 8.80
C ILE A 87 -5.03 -6.13 10.06
N SER A 88 -5.94 -5.17 10.19
CA SER A 88 -6.77 -4.99 11.39
C SER A 88 -7.74 -6.15 11.68
N ASP A 89 -8.44 -6.65 10.66
CA ASP A 89 -9.29 -7.84 10.74
C ASP A 89 -8.74 -8.93 9.80
N THR A 90 -8.21 -9.99 10.42
CA THR A 90 -7.63 -11.16 9.74
C THR A 90 -8.58 -12.34 9.62
N THR A 91 -9.86 -12.18 10.00
CA THR A 91 -10.86 -13.25 9.95
C THR A 91 -11.06 -13.79 8.53
N TYR A 92 -11.04 -12.89 7.55
CA TYR A 92 -11.26 -13.20 6.12
C TYR A 92 -10.12 -12.72 5.23
N PHE A 93 -9.13 -12.02 5.79
CA PHE A 93 -8.03 -11.41 5.06
C PHE A 93 -6.71 -11.89 5.63
N SER A 94 -5.79 -12.27 4.76
CA SER A 94 -4.46 -12.70 5.16
C SER A 94 -3.39 -12.18 4.22
N LEU A 95 -2.18 -11.96 4.76
CA LEU A 95 -1.02 -11.58 3.98
C LEU A 95 -0.43 -12.84 3.33
N ALA A 96 -0.65 -13.01 2.03
CA ALA A 96 -0.15 -14.14 1.25
C ALA A 96 1.31 -13.95 0.82
N LEU A 97 1.73 -12.70 0.61
CA LEU A 97 3.11 -12.34 0.31
C LEU A 97 3.46 -11.06 1.06
N SER A 98 4.49 -11.11 1.90
CA SER A 98 5.03 -9.93 2.58
C SER A 98 6.00 -9.16 1.67
N PRO A 99 6.00 -7.81 1.74
CA PRO A 99 6.99 -7.00 1.04
C PRO A 99 8.36 -7.08 1.73
N SER A 100 9.38 -6.59 1.05
CA SER A 100 10.69 -6.33 1.66
C SER A 100 10.59 -5.22 2.69
N SER A 101 11.23 -5.39 3.86
CA SER A 101 11.30 -4.35 4.90
C SER A 101 12.07 -3.11 4.45
N ILE A 102 12.97 -3.25 3.47
CA ILE A 102 13.72 -2.14 2.88
C ILE A 102 13.38 -2.08 1.39
N VAL A 103 12.93 -0.92 0.94
CA VAL A 103 12.73 -0.59 -0.47
C VAL A 103 13.81 0.41 -0.86
N GLU A 104 14.84 -0.07 -1.54
CA GLU A 104 15.93 0.77 -2.02
C GLU A 104 15.40 1.96 -2.85
N LYS A 105 16.18 3.03 -2.93
CA LYS A 105 15.86 4.18 -3.78
C LYS A 105 15.52 3.76 -5.22
N GLN A 106 14.50 4.38 -5.81
CA GLN A 106 14.03 4.08 -7.18
C GLN A 106 13.62 2.61 -7.39
N LYS A 107 13.33 1.85 -6.32
CA LYS A 107 12.87 0.45 -6.40
C LYS A 107 11.43 0.30 -5.94
N THR A 108 10.94 -0.91 -6.19
CA THR A 108 9.58 -1.35 -5.88
C THR A 108 9.64 -2.65 -5.13
N THR A 109 8.75 -2.82 -4.16
CA THR A 109 8.44 -4.11 -3.55
C THR A 109 6.95 -4.40 -3.69
N THR A 110 6.56 -5.65 -3.56
CA THR A 110 5.16 -6.05 -3.71
C THR A 110 4.71 -6.87 -2.51
N PHE A 111 3.42 -6.80 -2.23
CA PHE A 111 2.76 -7.64 -1.24
C PHE A 111 1.42 -8.10 -1.77
N THR A 112 0.92 -9.23 -1.27
CA THR A 112 -0.34 -9.80 -1.74
C THR A 112 -1.25 -10.06 -0.56
N ILE A 113 -2.48 -9.57 -0.65
CA ILE A 113 -3.53 -9.84 0.34
C ILE A 113 -4.54 -10.79 -0.26
N LEU A 114 -4.72 -11.92 0.40
CA LEU A 114 -5.73 -12.92 0.10
C LEU A 114 -7.01 -12.58 0.85
N PHE A 115 -8.13 -12.60 0.14
CA PHE A 115 -9.47 -12.58 0.70
C PHE A 115 -10.11 -13.97 0.56
N ASP A 116 -10.53 -14.54 1.69
CA ASP A 116 -11.28 -15.79 1.80
C ASP A 116 -12.57 -15.56 2.60
N PRO A 117 -13.75 -15.55 1.95
CA PRO A 117 -15.04 -15.40 2.61
C PRO A 117 -15.46 -16.62 3.45
N ALA A 118 -14.76 -17.77 3.34
CA ALA A 118 -14.97 -18.97 4.14
C ALA A 118 -16.44 -19.45 4.21
N GLY A 119 -17.17 -19.36 3.10
CA GLY A 119 -18.58 -19.74 2.99
C GLY A 119 -19.57 -18.69 3.50
N VAL A 120 -19.10 -17.57 4.06
CA VAL A 120 -19.95 -16.54 4.67
C VAL A 120 -20.31 -15.45 3.65
N ALA A 121 -21.61 -15.24 3.43
CA ALA A 121 -22.09 -14.14 2.61
C ALA A 121 -22.04 -12.79 3.34
N GLY A 122 -22.10 -11.70 2.57
CA GLY A 122 -22.11 -10.33 3.10
C GLY A 122 -20.87 -9.53 2.73
N VAL A 123 -20.86 -8.26 3.16
CA VAL A 123 -19.73 -7.37 2.91
C VAL A 123 -18.65 -7.58 3.95
N LYS A 124 -17.41 -7.88 3.52
CA LYS A 124 -16.25 -7.98 4.41
C LYS A 124 -15.32 -6.80 4.19
N THR A 125 -14.85 -6.21 5.27
CA THR A 125 -13.96 -5.04 5.24
C THR A 125 -12.84 -5.22 6.22
N THR A 126 -11.64 -4.82 5.83
CA THR A 126 -10.48 -4.72 6.72
C THR A 126 -9.68 -3.48 6.35
N THR A 127 -8.96 -2.95 7.32
CA THR A 127 -7.99 -1.87 7.15
C THR A 127 -6.59 -2.44 7.12
N VAL A 128 -5.81 -1.95 6.16
CA VAL A 128 -4.41 -2.32 5.99
C VAL A 128 -3.56 -1.11 6.37
N THR A 129 -2.53 -1.31 7.18
CA THR A 129 -1.64 -0.23 7.61
C THR A 129 -0.22 -0.56 7.21
N ILE A 130 0.47 0.42 6.64
CA ILE A 130 1.89 0.31 6.28
C ILE A 130 2.60 1.48 6.94
N LEU A 131 3.41 1.18 7.96
CA LEU A 131 4.24 2.17 8.62
C LEU A 131 5.58 2.27 7.91
N ASN A 132 6.11 3.48 7.78
CA ASN A 132 7.39 3.74 7.13
C ASN A 132 8.15 4.82 7.90
N SER A 133 9.48 4.84 7.75
CA SER A 133 10.39 5.84 8.33
C SER A 133 11.26 6.52 7.27
#